data_AF-A0A7V3I710-F1
#
_entry.id   AF-A0A7V3I710-F1
#
_cell.length_a   1.000
_cell.length_b   1.000
_cell.length_c   1.000
_cell.angle_alpha   90.00
_cell.angle_beta   90.00
_cell.angle_gamma   90.00
#
_symmetry.space_group_name_H-M   'P 1'
#
loop_
_entity.id
_entity.type
_entity.pdbx_description
1 polymer ?
#
loop_
_entity_poly.entity_id
_entity_poly.type
_entity_poly.pdbx_seq_one_letter_code
_entity_poly.pdbx_strand_id
1 'polypeptide(L)'
;MTAAETASVADVMLSPHWIVNHCGSLRKARPGAIMPMQQGDRQIMLARILTAVVGIPLAVFLILFPGGLPFAVAIGVVSVAGAVEFYKGVRRIGARPVEWAGLAAVVFFVVSATTFRYSNGATVGAIFPTVLTLLLIASFCVEMLRTERAPILNVGTTVFGAIYVGWLISHLVVLRGVVLGPIPSNSILHTPPPPPTVQVGPYHPEVGACLVMLAFVSTWACDTCAYFFGR
;
A
#
# COMPACT_ATOMS: atom_id res chain seq x y z
N MET A 1 29.46 41.18 -17.86
CA MET A 1 30.38 40.95 -16.74
C MET A 1 29.54 41.04 -15.49
N THR A 2 29.03 39.91 -14.99
CA THR A 2 29.62 38.95 -14.02
C THR A 2 28.75 39.09 -12.76
N ALA A 3 27.93 38.08 -12.45
CA ALA A 3 28.22 37.03 -11.45
C ALA A 3 28.21 37.61 -10.03
N ALA A 4 27.65 37.02 -8.99
CA ALA A 4 26.93 35.79 -8.72
C ALA A 4 26.63 35.91 -7.21
N GLU A 5 25.50 35.41 -6.71
CA GLU A 5 25.52 34.50 -5.56
C GLU A 5 24.11 34.02 -5.21
N THR A 6 23.85 32.85 -5.76
CA THR A 6 23.03 31.78 -5.20
C THR A 6 23.41 31.54 -3.73
N ALA A 7 22.65 32.11 -2.79
CA ALA A 7 22.62 31.60 -1.43
C ALA A 7 21.93 30.22 -1.46
N SER A 8 22.76 29.18 -1.42
CA SER A 8 22.36 27.78 -1.36
C SER A 8 21.67 27.50 -0.03
N VAL A 9 20.66 26.64 -0.08
CA VAL A 9 19.92 26.12 1.11
C VAL A 9 20.86 25.50 2.16
N ALA A 10 22.12 25.19 1.80
CA ALA A 10 23.16 24.73 2.70
C ALA A 10 23.60 25.77 3.76
N ASP A 11 23.54 27.07 3.47
CA ASP A 11 24.03 28.11 4.41
C ASP A 11 23.10 28.31 5.63
N VAL A 12 21.82 27.98 5.48
CA VAL A 12 20.85 28.05 6.59
C VAL A 12 21.03 26.88 7.58
N MET A 13 21.64 25.77 7.15
CA MET A 13 21.82 24.58 8.00
C MET A 13 23.10 24.60 8.84
N LEU A 14 24.10 25.42 8.48
CA LEU A 14 25.43 25.40 9.11
C LEU A 14 25.66 26.51 10.14
N SER A 15 24.63 27.30 10.47
CA SER A 15 24.79 28.37 11.44
C SER A 15 24.63 27.86 12.89
N PRO A 16 25.60 28.13 13.80
CA PRO A 16 25.52 27.69 15.20
C PRO A 16 24.39 28.36 16.01
N HIS A 17 23.72 29.38 15.48
CA HIS A 17 22.72 30.16 16.21
C HIS A 17 21.33 29.48 16.29
N TRP A 18 21.05 28.51 15.42
CA TRP A 18 19.79 27.72 15.46
C TRP A 18 19.69 26.86 16.73
N ILE A 19 20.80 26.25 17.17
CA ILE A 19 20.83 25.30 18.29
C ILE A 19 20.56 26.00 19.64
N VAL A 20 21.00 27.25 19.81
CA VAL A 20 20.90 27.95 21.09
C VAL A 20 19.47 28.46 21.36
N ASN A 21 18.75 28.90 20.33
CA ASN A 21 17.43 29.51 20.52
C ASN A 21 16.30 28.50 20.80
N HIS A 22 16.46 27.22 20.43
CA HIS A 22 15.47 26.17 20.75
C HIS A 22 15.71 25.51 22.11
N CYS A 23 16.87 25.72 22.75
CA CYS A 23 17.21 25.11 24.03
C CYS A 23 16.64 25.89 25.25
N GLY A 24 16.22 27.14 25.06
CA GLY A 24 15.71 28.00 26.14
C GLY A 24 14.26 27.73 26.60
N SER A 25 13.49 26.87 25.92
CA SER A 25 12.07 26.61 26.25
C SER A 25 11.82 25.32 27.03
N LEU A 26 12.86 24.59 27.42
CA LEU A 26 12.76 23.46 28.35
C LEU A 26 12.42 23.97 29.76
N ARG A 27 11.15 24.32 29.93
CA ARG A 27 10.48 24.52 31.21
C ARG A 27 10.85 23.34 32.11
N LYS A 28 11.62 23.68 33.14
CA LYS A 28 11.83 22.98 34.42
C LYS A 28 10.71 21.96 34.71
N ALA A 29 10.85 20.74 34.20
CA ALA A 29 9.98 19.63 34.56
C ALA A 29 10.29 19.27 36.01
N ARG A 30 9.32 19.47 36.91
CA ARG A 30 9.47 19.07 38.31
C ARG A 30 9.58 17.54 38.37
N PRO A 31 10.63 16.96 38.95
CA PRO A 31 10.68 15.51 39.16
C PRO A 31 9.60 15.14 40.18
N GLY A 32 8.57 14.41 39.75
CA GLY A 32 7.50 13.90 40.62
C GLY A 32 6.06 14.30 40.26
N ALA A 33 5.82 15.03 39.16
CA ALA A 33 4.45 15.27 38.71
C ALA A 33 3.92 14.04 37.95
N ILE A 34 3.01 13.28 38.57
CA ILE A 34 2.13 12.35 37.85
C ILE A 34 1.25 13.23 36.97
N MET A 35 1.58 13.37 35.69
CA MET A 35 0.70 14.07 34.74
C MET A 35 -0.61 13.27 34.66
N PRO A 36 -1.76 13.83 35.09
CA PRO A 36 -3.03 13.16 34.88
C PRO A 36 -3.21 12.99 33.37
N MET A 37 -3.59 11.78 32.92
CA MET A 37 -3.86 11.53 31.49
C MET A 37 -4.79 12.63 30.97
N GLN A 38 -4.29 13.44 30.03
CA GLN A 38 -5.06 14.55 29.49
C GLN A 38 -6.26 13.97 28.74
N GLN A 39 -7.42 14.63 28.81
CA GLN A 39 -8.67 14.13 28.23
C GLN A 39 -8.57 13.82 26.72
N GLY A 40 -7.61 14.43 26.02
CA GLY A 40 -7.26 14.13 24.63
C GLY A 40 -6.59 12.77 24.42
N ASP A 41 -5.76 12.29 25.35
CA ASP A 41 -5.08 10.99 25.23
C ASP A 41 -6.08 9.84 25.28
N ARG A 42 -7.12 9.99 26.12
CA ARG A 42 -8.22 9.02 26.20
C ARG A 42 -9.00 8.94 24.90
N GLN A 43 -9.28 10.08 24.26
CA GLN A 43 -10.03 10.11 23.00
C GLN A 43 -9.24 9.45 21.85
N ILE A 44 -7.92 9.66 21.80
CA ILE A 44 -7.05 9.04 20.80
C ILE A 44 -6.99 7.51 21.00
N MET A 45 -6.83 7.06 22.24
CA MET A 45 -6.80 5.62 22.56
C MET A 45 -8.14 4.95 22.22
N LEU A 46 -9.26 5.59 22.57
CA LEU A 46 -10.59 5.08 22.23
C LEU A 46 -10.80 5.03 20.72
N ALA A 47 -10.36 6.04 19.96
CA ALA A 47 -10.47 6.06 18.51
C ALA A 47 -9.71 4.88 17.89
N ARG A 48 -8.47 4.62 18.32
CA ARG A 48 -7.66 3.48 17.84
C ARG A 48 -8.34 2.14 18.13
N ILE A 49 -8.82 1.93 19.36
CA ILE A 49 -9.51 0.71 19.76
C ILE A 49 -10.78 0.52 18.93
N LEU A 50 -11.60 1.57 18.79
CA LEU A 50 -12.85 1.50 18.04
C LEU A 50 -12.61 1.21 16.55
N THR A 51 -11.60 1.83 15.94
CA THR A 51 -11.23 1.53 14.55
C THR A 51 -10.72 0.10 14.38
N ALA A 52 -10.01 -0.46 15.37
CA ALA A 52 -9.54 -1.84 15.30
C ALA A 52 -10.68 -2.85 15.48
N VAL A 53 -11.55 -2.62 16.47
CA VAL A 53 -12.71 -3.47 16.77
C VAL A 53 -13.69 -3.51 15.61
N VAL A 54 -13.85 -2.41 14.87
CA VAL A 54 -14.73 -2.38 13.68
C VAL A 54 -13.99 -2.83 12.42
N GLY A 55 -12.74 -2.39 12.25
CA GLY A 55 -11.96 -2.62 11.03
C GLY A 55 -11.58 -4.09 10.82
N ILE A 56 -11.19 -4.81 11.87
CA ILE A 56 -10.78 -6.22 11.75
C ILE A 56 -11.96 -7.11 11.32
N PRO A 57 -13.13 -7.09 12.00
CA PRO A 57 -14.27 -7.90 11.57
C PRO A 57 -14.77 -7.51 10.18
N LEU A 58 -14.76 -6.21 9.83
CA LEU A 58 -15.13 -5.75 8.51
C LEU A 58 -14.19 -6.31 7.43
N ALA A 59 -12.88 -6.31 7.68
CA ALA A 59 -11.89 -6.87 6.76
C ALA A 59 -12.12 -8.38 6.56
N VAL A 60 -12.30 -9.14 7.65
CA VAL A 60 -12.58 -10.59 7.58
C VAL A 60 -13.87 -10.86 6.81
N PHE A 61 -14.94 -10.09 7.09
CA PHE A 61 -16.21 -10.22 6.39
C PHE A 61 -16.06 -9.97 4.88
N LEU A 62 -15.35 -8.91 4.48
CA LEU A 62 -15.12 -8.60 3.07
C LEU A 62 -14.28 -9.67 2.37
N ILE A 63 -13.26 -10.21 3.05
CA ILE A 63 -12.41 -11.29 2.50
C ILE A 63 -13.24 -12.56 2.25
N LEU A 64 -14.09 -12.95 3.20
CA LEU A 64 -14.89 -14.17 3.10
C LEU A 64 -16.12 -14.02 2.21
N PHE A 65 -16.50 -12.79 1.84
CA PHE A 65 -17.68 -12.54 1.02
C PHE A 65 -17.59 -13.24 -0.35
N PRO A 66 -18.65 -13.93 -0.81
CA PRO A 66 -18.64 -14.65 -2.07
C PRO A 66 -18.43 -13.71 -3.28
N GLY A 67 -17.67 -14.18 -4.27
CA GLY A 67 -17.42 -13.45 -5.51
C GLY A 67 -16.29 -12.41 -5.47
N GLY A 68 -15.78 -12.02 -4.29
CA GLY A 68 -14.58 -11.19 -4.13
C GLY A 68 -14.67 -9.74 -4.63
N LEU A 69 -15.76 -9.35 -5.30
CA LEU A 69 -15.96 -7.99 -5.79
C LEU A 69 -16.02 -6.94 -4.67
N PRO A 70 -16.74 -7.16 -3.54
CA PRO A 70 -16.74 -6.19 -2.44
C PRO A 70 -15.35 -5.97 -1.84
N PHE A 71 -14.55 -7.04 -1.76
CA PHE A 71 -13.15 -6.95 -1.35
C PHE A 71 -12.33 -6.10 -2.31
N ALA A 72 -12.48 -6.31 -3.63
CA ALA A 72 -11.79 -5.51 -4.64
C ALA A 72 -12.14 -4.02 -4.56
N VAL A 73 -13.41 -3.69 -4.33
CA VAL A 73 -13.86 -2.30 -4.14
C VAL A 73 -13.24 -1.70 -2.88
N ALA A 74 -13.27 -2.42 -1.75
CA ALA A 74 -12.67 -1.94 -0.51
C ALA A 74 -11.16 -1.68 -0.67
N ILE A 75 -10.45 -2.61 -1.30
CA ILE A 75 -9.02 -2.46 -1.62
C ILE A 75 -8.78 -1.30 -2.59
N GLY A 76 -9.68 -1.05 -3.55
CA GLY A 76 -9.64 0.11 -4.43
C GLY A 76 -9.78 1.44 -3.69
N VAL A 77 -10.69 1.52 -2.71
CA VAL A 77 -10.84 2.71 -1.87
C VAL A 77 -9.57 2.93 -1.04
N VAL A 78 -9.04 1.88 -0.42
CA VAL A 78 -7.81 1.95 0.38
C VAL A 78 -6.61 2.36 -0.47
N SER A 79 -6.45 1.81 -1.68
CA SER A 79 -5.33 2.14 -2.56
C SER A 79 -5.39 3.58 -3.06
N VAL A 80 -6.58 4.10 -3.41
CA VAL A 80 -6.76 5.50 -3.78
C VAL A 80 -6.47 6.43 -2.59
N ALA A 81 -7.00 6.11 -1.41
CA ALA A 81 -6.72 6.89 -0.20
C ALA A 81 -5.21 6.94 0.12
N GLY A 82 -4.55 5.78 0.09
CA GLY A 82 -3.10 5.67 0.28
C GLY A 82 -2.31 6.45 -0.77
N ALA A 83 -2.73 6.44 -2.04
CA ALA A 83 -2.06 7.15 -3.11
C ALA A 83 -2.22 8.68 -2.96
N VAL A 84 -3.40 9.14 -2.55
CA VAL A 84 -3.65 10.56 -2.24
C VAL A 84 -2.74 11.03 -1.09
N GLU A 85 -2.61 10.25 -0.03
CA GLU A 85 -1.72 10.58 1.09
C GLU A 85 -0.25 10.56 0.69
N PHE A 86 0.15 9.56 -0.10
CA PHE A 86 1.50 9.47 -0.64
C PHE A 86 1.86 10.72 -1.46
N TYR A 87 1.02 11.10 -2.43
CA TYR A 87 1.29 12.28 -3.27
C TYR A 87 1.27 13.59 -2.47
N LYS A 88 0.37 13.73 -1.49
CA LYS A 88 0.40 14.87 -0.55
C LYS A 88 1.70 14.92 0.23
N GLY A 89 2.23 13.78 0.67
CA GLY A 89 3.52 13.67 1.38
C GLY A 89 4.69 14.07 0.49
N VAL A 90 4.76 13.51 -0.72
CA VAL A 90 5.77 13.84 -1.73
C VAL A 90 5.78 15.33 -2.05
N ARG A 91 4.61 15.96 -2.14
CA ARG A 91 4.50 17.40 -2.42
C ARG A 91 5.11 18.28 -1.33
N ARG A 92 5.06 17.83 -0.06
CA ARG A 92 5.70 18.54 1.06
C ARG A 92 7.22 18.53 0.99
N ILE A 93 7.80 17.57 0.27
CA ILE A 93 9.25 17.44 0.06
C ILE A 93 9.71 18.29 -1.15
N GLY A 94 8.79 18.95 -1.86
CA GLY A 94 9.08 19.88 -2.96
C GLY A 94 8.96 19.28 -4.36
N ALA A 95 8.61 18.00 -4.48
CA ALA A 95 8.29 17.37 -5.77
C ALA A 95 6.87 17.74 -6.25
N ARG A 96 6.65 17.73 -7.57
CA ARG A 96 5.36 18.05 -8.20
C ARG A 96 4.86 16.87 -9.04
N PRO A 97 4.46 15.76 -8.40
CA PRO A 97 3.98 14.58 -9.13
C PRO A 97 2.74 14.91 -9.98
N VAL A 98 2.56 14.17 -11.06
CA VAL A 98 1.35 14.20 -11.89
C VAL A 98 0.28 13.35 -11.20
N GLU A 99 -0.29 13.90 -10.11
CA GLU A 99 -1.16 13.17 -9.17
C GLU A 99 -2.32 12.45 -9.89
N TRP A 100 -2.95 13.11 -10.87
CA TRP A 100 -4.08 12.54 -11.62
C TRP A 100 -3.69 11.30 -12.45
N ALA A 101 -2.50 11.31 -13.07
CA ALA A 101 -2.03 10.18 -13.87
C ALA A 101 -1.69 8.99 -12.97
N GLY A 102 -1.05 9.27 -11.83
CA GLY A 102 -0.78 8.29 -10.80
C GLY A 102 -2.05 7.66 -10.23
N LEU A 103 -3.05 8.48 -9.87
CA LEU A 103 -4.35 8.00 -9.37
C LEU A 103 -5.13 7.20 -10.42
N ALA A 104 -5.12 7.65 -11.68
CA ALA A 104 -5.73 6.90 -12.78
C ALA A 104 -5.08 5.52 -12.92
N ALA A 105 -3.74 5.43 -12.84
CA ALA A 105 -3.05 4.15 -12.87
C ALA A 105 -3.38 3.26 -11.66
N VAL A 106 -3.49 3.81 -10.45
CA VAL A 106 -3.92 3.07 -9.25
C VAL A 106 -5.29 2.42 -9.47
N VAL A 107 -6.27 3.19 -9.97
CA VAL A 107 -7.60 2.67 -10.29
C VAL A 107 -7.52 1.60 -11.38
N PHE A 108 -6.74 1.84 -12.44
CA PHE A 108 -6.55 0.86 -13.52
C PHE A 108 -5.91 -0.44 -13.02
N PHE A 109 -4.92 -0.39 -12.11
CA PHE A 109 -4.32 -1.59 -11.53
C PHE A 109 -5.35 -2.42 -10.76
N VAL A 110 -6.19 -1.77 -9.95
CA VAL A 110 -7.24 -2.45 -9.19
C VAL A 110 -8.30 -3.06 -10.12
N VAL A 111 -8.77 -2.31 -11.12
CA VAL A 111 -9.73 -2.82 -12.11
C VAL A 111 -9.14 -3.99 -12.88
N SER A 112 -7.89 -3.86 -13.34
CA SER A 112 -7.18 -4.92 -14.06
C SER A 112 -7.03 -6.19 -13.20
N ALA A 113 -6.82 -6.04 -11.90
CA ALA A 113 -6.75 -7.15 -10.96
C ALA A 113 -8.07 -7.95 -10.86
N THR A 114 -9.23 -7.30 -11.04
CA THR A 114 -10.54 -7.99 -11.02
C THR A 114 -10.79 -8.85 -12.25
N THR A 115 -10.24 -8.44 -13.39
CA THR A 115 -10.34 -9.17 -14.67
C THR A 115 -9.26 -10.24 -14.81
N PHE A 116 -8.26 -10.23 -13.93
CA PHE A 116 -7.17 -11.19 -13.96
C PHE A 116 -7.69 -12.61 -13.68
N ARG A 117 -7.71 -13.44 -14.72
CA ARG A 117 -8.07 -14.86 -14.63
C ARG A 117 -6.92 -15.69 -15.17
N TYR A 118 -6.52 -16.70 -14.40
CA TYR A 118 -5.58 -17.71 -14.86
C TYR A 118 -6.37 -18.76 -15.66
N SER A 119 -6.37 -18.65 -16.98
CA SER A 119 -7.07 -19.58 -17.87
C SER A 119 -6.11 -20.13 -18.93
N ASN A 120 -6.01 -21.45 -19.02
CA ASN A 120 -5.34 -22.19 -20.11
C ASN A 120 -3.89 -21.76 -20.43
N GLY A 121 -3.07 -21.46 -19.42
CA GLY A 121 -1.64 -21.13 -19.62
C GLY A 121 -1.37 -19.79 -20.31
N ALA A 122 -2.40 -19.12 -20.81
CA ALA A 122 -2.35 -17.73 -21.24
C ALA A 122 -2.66 -16.87 -20.01
N THR A 123 -1.63 -16.41 -19.33
CA THR A 123 -1.79 -15.34 -18.35
C THR A 123 -2.47 -14.19 -19.09
N VAL A 124 -3.68 -13.79 -18.70
CA VAL A 124 -4.23 -12.45 -19.01
C VAL A 124 -3.43 -11.38 -18.22
N GLY A 125 -2.13 -11.60 -18.07
CA GLY A 125 -1.16 -10.85 -17.28
C GLY A 125 -0.34 -9.89 -18.10
N ALA A 126 -0.67 -9.71 -19.38
CA ALA A 126 -0.17 -8.58 -20.15
C ALA A 126 -0.77 -7.25 -19.68
N ILE A 127 -1.94 -7.26 -19.02
CA ILE A 127 -2.63 -6.03 -18.59
C ILE A 127 -1.82 -5.24 -17.56
N PHE A 128 -1.18 -5.93 -16.62
CA PHE A 128 -0.38 -5.28 -15.59
C PHE A 128 0.84 -4.54 -16.19
N PRO A 129 1.74 -5.20 -16.94
CA PRO A 129 2.83 -4.53 -17.66
C PRO A 129 2.34 -3.45 -18.62
N THR A 130 1.22 -3.64 -19.33
CA THR A 130 0.72 -2.61 -20.26
C THR A 130 0.20 -1.37 -19.54
N VAL A 131 -0.46 -1.50 -18.40
CA VAL A 131 -0.86 -0.34 -17.59
C VAL A 131 0.38 0.41 -17.10
N LEU A 132 1.43 -0.31 -16.70
CA LEU A 132 2.69 0.30 -16.26
C LEU A 132 3.42 1.01 -17.41
N THR A 133 3.46 0.43 -18.61
CA THR A 133 4.05 1.10 -19.78
C THR A 133 3.24 2.32 -20.22
N LEU A 134 1.90 2.24 -20.22
CA LEU A 134 1.04 3.39 -20.51
C LEU A 134 1.20 4.51 -19.48
N LEU A 135 1.32 4.16 -18.18
CA LEU A 135 1.60 5.12 -17.13
C LEU A 135 2.93 5.84 -17.36
N LEU A 136 4.00 5.10 -17.71
CA LEU A 136 5.30 5.67 -18.02
C LEU A 136 5.20 6.64 -19.20
N ILE A 137 4.63 6.19 -20.32
CA ILE A 137 4.45 7.01 -21.52
C ILE A 137 3.65 8.27 -21.18
N ALA A 138 2.51 8.14 -20.51
CA ALA A 138 1.68 9.28 -20.11
C ALA A 138 2.42 10.26 -19.19
N SER A 139 3.15 9.75 -18.19
CA SER A 139 3.93 10.59 -17.27
C SER A 139 5.02 11.37 -17.99
N PHE A 140 5.73 10.73 -18.92
CA PHE A 140 6.75 11.40 -19.74
C PHE A 140 6.14 12.40 -20.73
N CYS A 141 5.04 12.06 -21.40
CA CYS A 141 4.36 12.98 -22.31
C CYS A 141 3.85 14.23 -21.58
N VAL A 142 3.25 14.08 -20.39
CA VAL A 142 2.79 15.21 -19.59
C VAL A 142 3.97 16.06 -19.14
N GLU A 143 5.05 15.45 -18.68
CA GLU A 143 6.21 16.20 -18.21
C GLU A 143 6.96 16.90 -19.36
N MET A 144 7.00 16.32 -20.57
CA MET A 144 7.54 17.01 -21.76
C MET A 144 6.78 18.30 -22.09
N LEU A 145 5.48 18.36 -21.79
CA LEU A 145 4.65 19.55 -21.99
C LEU A 145 4.77 20.55 -20.83
N ARG A 146 5.35 20.15 -19.69
CA ARG A 146 5.51 20.99 -18.50
C ARG A 146 6.91 21.57 -18.43
N THR A 147 7.02 22.89 -18.28
CA THR A 147 8.29 23.58 -18.02
C THR A 147 8.61 23.64 -16.51
N GLU A 148 8.55 22.49 -15.84
CA GLU A 148 8.79 22.40 -14.40
C GLU A 148 10.28 22.17 -14.09
N ARG A 149 10.71 22.60 -12.89
CA ARG A 149 12.05 22.31 -12.40
C ARG A 149 12.08 20.85 -11.91
N ALA A 150 13.09 20.08 -12.36
CA ALA A 150 13.32 18.67 -12.03
C ALA A 150 12.28 17.64 -12.56
N PRO A 151 12.17 17.47 -13.90
CA PRO A 151 11.21 16.56 -14.52
C PRO A 151 11.38 15.09 -14.11
N ILE A 152 12.62 14.64 -13.89
CA ILE A 152 12.93 13.27 -13.45
C ILE A 152 12.36 13.00 -12.06
N LEU A 153 12.41 13.98 -11.15
CA LEU A 153 11.86 13.85 -9.80
C LEU A 153 10.32 13.75 -9.84
N ASN A 154 9.66 14.54 -10.68
CA ASN A 154 8.20 14.55 -10.82
C ASN A 154 7.68 13.23 -11.42
N VAL A 155 8.31 12.75 -12.50
CA VAL A 155 7.95 11.47 -13.12
C VAL A 155 8.28 10.32 -12.17
N GLY A 156 9.46 10.32 -11.57
CA GLY A 156 9.90 9.28 -10.64
C GLY A 156 8.96 9.12 -9.46
N THR A 157 8.54 10.23 -8.83
CA THR A 157 7.59 10.19 -7.72
C THR A 157 6.17 9.79 -8.14
N THR A 158 5.73 10.17 -9.35
CA THR A 158 4.44 9.75 -9.91
C THR A 158 4.40 8.24 -10.11
N VAL A 159 5.39 7.70 -10.82
CA VAL A 159 5.52 6.27 -11.13
C VAL A 159 5.74 5.46 -9.86
N PHE A 160 6.60 5.92 -8.96
CA PHE A 160 6.84 5.25 -7.68
C PHE A 160 5.56 5.18 -6.84
N GLY A 161 4.79 6.27 -6.73
CA GLY A 161 3.51 6.24 -6.00
C GLY A 161 2.51 5.24 -6.59
N ALA A 162 2.41 5.19 -7.91
CA ALA A 162 1.48 4.29 -8.59
C ALA A 162 1.89 2.82 -8.46
N ILE A 163 3.19 2.51 -8.55
CA ILE A 163 3.70 1.15 -8.38
C ILE A 163 3.65 0.74 -6.90
N TYR A 164 4.23 1.55 -6.01
CA TYR A 164 4.34 1.22 -4.59
C TYR A 164 2.96 1.08 -3.94
N VAL A 165 2.05 2.02 -4.18
CA VAL A 165 0.71 1.97 -3.57
C VAL A 165 -0.25 1.16 -4.44
N GLY A 166 -0.43 1.53 -5.71
CA GLY A 166 -1.45 0.93 -6.57
C GLY A 166 -1.15 -0.52 -6.94
N TRP A 167 0.00 -0.76 -7.57
CA TRP A 167 0.38 -2.08 -8.05
C TRP A 167 0.48 -3.10 -6.92
N LEU A 168 1.23 -2.80 -5.84
CA LEU A 168 1.39 -3.75 -4.74
C LEU A 168 0.07 -4.08 -4.06
N ILE A 169 -0.78 -3.08 -3.77
CA ILE A 169 -2.06 -3.32 -3.11
C ILE A 169 -3.02 -4.11 -4.02
N SER A 170 -3.02 -3.86 -5.33
CA SER A 170 -3.86 -4.59 -6.28
C SER A 170 -3.56 -6.11 -6.33
N HIS A 171 -2.36 -6.55 -5.93
CA HIS A 171 -2.04 -7.98 -5.84
C HIS A 171 -2.86 -8.71 -4.77
N LEU A 172 -3.37 -8.02 -3.76
CA LEU A 172 -4.32 -8.62 -2.81
C LEU A 172 -5.61 -9.05 -3.51
N VAL A 173 -6.08 -8.28 -4.49
CA VAL A 173 -7.27 -8.60 -5.29
C VAL A 173 -7.00 -9.80 -6.20
N VAL A 174 -5.82 -9.84 -6.83
CA VAL A 174 -5.39 -11.00 -7.63
C VAL A 174 -5.34 -12.26 -6.76
N LEU A 175 -4.70 -12.16 -5.58
CA LEU A 175 -4.55 -13.27 -4.65
C LEU A 175 -5.90 -13.82 -4.19
N ARG A 176 -6.88 -12.93 -3.94
CA ARG A 176 -8.25 -13.32 -3.59
C ARG A 176 -8.95 -14.12 -4.69
N GLY A 177 -8.62 -13.83 -5.95
CA GLY A 177 -9.17 -14.48 -7.13
C GLY A 177 -8.44 -15.77 -7.55
N VAL A 178 -7.37 -16.16 -6.84
CA VAL A 178 -6.63 -17.40 -7.11
C VAL A 178 -7.51 -18.60 -6.79
N VAL A 179 -7.62 -19.49 -7.77
CA VAL A 179 -8.27 -20.78 -7.63
C VAL A 179 -7.23 -21.84 -7.93
N LEU A 180 -6.85 -22.63 -6.93
CA LEU A 180 -5.97 -23.78 -7.16
C LEU A 180 -6.77 -24.88 -7.88
N GLY A 181 -6.18 -25.44 -8.94
CA GLY A 181 -6.72 -26.63 -9.59
C GLY A 181 -6.62 -27.87 -8.68
N PRO A 182 -7.15 -29.02 -9.13
CA PRO A 182 -7.03 -30.28 -8.43
C PRO A 182 -5.60 -30.54 -7.94
N ILE A 183 -5.44 -30.84 -6.66
CA ILE A 183 -4.15 -31.25 -6.10
C ILE A 183 -3.73 -32.53 -6.85
N PRO A 184 -2.54 -32.58 -7.48
CA PRO A 184 -2.11 -33.77 -8.17
C PRO A 184 -1.93 -34.91 -7.17
N SER A 185 -2.38 -36.10 -7.56
CA SER A 185 -2.43 -37.33 -6.77
C SER A 185 -1.05 -37.87 -6.33
N ASN A 186 0.04 -37.15 -6.61
CA ASN A 186 1.42 -37.51 -6.28
C ASN A 186 2.01 -36.73 -5.09
N SER A 187 1.18 -36.07 -4.29
CA SER A 187 1.61 -35.49 -3.01
C SER A 187 2.08 -36.60 -2.04
N ILE A 188 3.11 -36.31 -1.24
CA ILE A 188 3.79 -37.27 -0.33
C ILE A 188 2.82 -37.86 0.72
N LEU A 189 1.66 -37.22 0.93
CA LEU A 189 0.52 -37.82 1.63
C LEU A 189 -0.24 -38.72 0.65
N HIS A 190 0.05 -40.02 0.66
CA HIS A 190 -0.60 -41.02 -0.19
C HIS A 190 -2.08 -41.17 0.19
N THR A 191 -2.96 -40.33 -0.36
CA THR A 191 -4.40 -40.60 -0.33
C THR A 191 -4.73 -41.56 -1.48
N PRO A 192 -5.50 -42.65 -1.23
CA PRO A 192 -5.88 -43.57 -2.29
C PRO A 192 -6.62 -42.82 -3.41
N PRO A 193 -6.52 -43.29 -4.67
CA PRO A 193 -7.24 -42.69 -5.77
C PRO A 193 -8.73 -42.64 -5.42
N PRO A 194 -9.39 -41.48 -5.59
CA PRO A 194 -10.82 -41.39 -5.37
C PRO A 194 -11.52 -42.42 -6.27
N PRO A 195 -12.53 -43.16 -5.77
CA PRO A 195 -13.36 -44.01 -6.61
C PRO A 195 -13.98 -43.17 -7.76
N PRO A 196 -14.33 -43.76 -8.90
CA PRO A 196 -14.84 -43.04 -10.09
C PRO A 196 -16.15 -42.26 -9.86
N THR A 197 -16.72 -42.32 -8.65
CA THR A 197 -17.86 -41.53 -8.17
C THR A 197 -17.48 -40.29 -7.36
N VAL A 198 -16.21 -40.14 -6.95
CA VAL A 198 -15.73 -38.94 -6.26
C VAL A 198 -15.33 -37.95 -7.33
N GLN A 199 -16.32 -37.15 -7.74
CA GLN A 199 -16.10 -35.82 -8.30
C GLN A 199 -15.03 -35.14 -7.46
N VAL A 200 -13.85 -34.87 -8.02
CA VAL A 200 -12.86 -34.00 -7.35
C VAL A 200 -13.61 -32.71 -7.06
N GLY A 201 -13.83 -32.44 -5.77
CA GLY A 201 -14.75 -31.41 -5.29
C GLY A 201 -14.50 -30.06 -5.96
N PRO A 202 -15.56 -29.23 -6.10
CA PRO A 202 -15.56 -28.06 -6.95
C PRO A 202 -14.46 -27.11 -6.49
N TYR A 203 -13.75 -26.49 -7.45
CA TYR A 203 -12.92 -25.30 -7.26
C TYR A 203 -13.22 -24.59 -5.94
N HIS A 204 -12.42 -24.81 -4.88
CA HIS A 204 -12.73 -24.23 -3.57
C HIS A 204 -12.47 -22.71 -3.63
N PRO A 205 -13.51 -21.86 -3.69
CA PRO A 205 -13.35 -20.41 -3.81
C PRO A 205 -12.73 -19.77 -2.54
N GLU A 206 -12.51 -20.60 -1.52
CA GLU A 206 -11.95 -20.28 -0.22
C GLU A 206 -10.43 -20.19 -0.23
N VAL A 207 -9.72 -20.85 -1.17
CA VAL A 207 -8.24 -20.85 -1.17
C VAL A 207 -7.66 -19.45 -1.31
N GLY A 208 -8.18 -18.65 -2.26
CA GLY A 208 -7.77 -17.27 -2.41
C GLY A 208 -8.06 -16.42 -1.17
N ALA A 209 -9.16 -16.69 -0.45
CA ALA A 209 -9.46 -16.03 0.82
C ALA A 209 -8.46 -16.43 1.92
N CYS A 210 -8.10 -17.71 2.02
CA CYS A 210 -7.10 -18.20 2.96
C CYS A 210 -5.71 -17.59 2.71
N LEU A 211 -5.30 -17.44 1.45
CA LEU A 211 -4.02 -16.81 1.09
C LEU A 211 -3.99 -15.32 1.48
N VAL A 212 -5.09 -14.61 1.25
CA VAL A 212 -5.21 -13.20 1.69
C VAL A 212 -5.17 -13.12 3.22
N MET A 213 -5.91 -13.97 3.92
CA MET A 213 -5.86 -14.05 5.39
C MET A 213 -4.44 -14.33 5.90
N LEU A 214 -3.72 -15.27 5.27
CA LEU A 214 -2.33 -15.58 5.58
C LEU A 214 -1.43 -14.34 5.40
N ALA A 215 -1.62 -13.56 4.34
CA ALA A 215 -0.86 -12.33 4.10
C ALA A 215 -1.12 -11.27 5.20
N PHE A 216 -2.37 -11.06 5.60
CA PHE A 216 -2.71 -10.12 6.68
C PHE A 216 -2.16 -10.59 8.04
N VAL A 217 -2.40 -11.85 8.39
CA VAL A 217 -1.94 -12.42 9.67
C VAL A 217 -0.42 -12.45 9.75
N SER A 218 0.27 -12.80 8.65
CA SER A 218 1.74 -12.78 8.63
C SER A 218 2.30 -11.37 8.81
N THR A 219 1.69 -10.35 8.19
CA THR A 219 2.10 -8.94 8.38
C THR A 219 1.97 -8.53 9.85
N TRP A 220 0.80 -8.79 10.47
CA TRP A 220 0.58 -8.47 11.88
C TRP A 220 1.47 -9.27 12.83
N ALA A 221 1.71 -10.55 12.53
CA ALA A 221 2.59 -11.40 13.31
C ALA A 221 4.04 -10.89 13.24
N CYS A 222 4.53 -10.54 12.04
CA CYS A 222 5.85 -9.96 11.84
C CYS A 222 6.03 -8.65 12.61
N ASP A 223 5.05 -7.73 12.54
CA ASP A 223 5.09 -6.46 13.29
C ASP A 223 5.12 -6.70 14.81
N THR A 224 4.30 -7.64 15.30
CA THR A 224 4.24 -7.99 16.73
C THR A 224 5.56 -8.61 17.19
N CYS A 225 6.10 -9.56 16.43
CA CYS A 225 7.39 -10.18 16.71
C CYS A 225 8.53 -9.16 16.71
N ALA A 226 8.58 -8.27 15.71
CA ALA A 226 9.60 -7.23 15.63
C ALA A 226 9.57 -6.30 16.86
N TYR A 227 8.39 -5.97 17.38
CA TYR A 227 8.25 -5.15 18.58
C TYR A 227 8.79 -5.84 19.85
N PHE A 228 8.54 -7.15 20.02
CA PHE A 228 8.99 -7.87 21.21
C PHE A 228 10.46 -8.27 21.17
N PHE A 229 10.97 -8.68 20.00
CA PHE A 229 12.34 -9.16 19.84
C PHE A 229 13.34 -8.08 19.43
N GLY A 230 12.86 -6.93 18.93
CA GLY A 230 13.71 -5.78 18.59
C GLY A 230 14.09 -4.90 19.78
N ARG A 231 13.78 -5.34 21.01
CA ARG A 231 14.00 -4.59 22.25
C ARG A 231 15.26 -5.01 22.98
#